data_AF-A0A2M7IBK8-F1
#
_entry.id   AF-A0A2M7IBK8-F1
#
_cell.length_a   1.000
_cell.length_b   1.000
_cell.length_c   1.000
_cell.angle_alpha   90.00
_cell.angle_beta   90.00
_cell.angle_gamma   90.00
#
_symmetry.space_group_name_H-M   'P 1'
#
loop_
_entity.id
_entity.type
_entity.pdbx_description
1 polymer ?
#
loop_
_entity_poly.entity_id
_entity_poly.type
_entity_poly.pdbx_seq_one_letter_code
_entity_poly.pdbx_strand_id
1 'polypeptide(L)' 'MKNLDKHTSRALSGLFNSYSQVFLASLVIPAFNFKIDFYKIFLLIFGIFGTIYLGYLSLKFARLGKL' A
#
# COMPACT_ATOMS: atom_id res chain seq x y z
N MET A 1 9.36 1.27 22.83
CA MET A 1 8.76 0.64 21.62
C MET A 1 8.86 -0.85 21.84
N LYS A 2 7.76 -1.54 22.22
CA LYS A 2 7.80 -2.99 22.45
C LYS A 2 8.25 -3.67 21.16
N ASN A 3 9.33 -4.43 21.21
CA ASN A 3 9.88 -5.14 20.07
C ASN A 3 8.77 -5.99 19.45
N LEU A 4 8.39 -5.67 18.22
CA LEU A 4 7.43 -6.46 17.48
C LEU A 4 8.11 -7.78 17.13
N ASP A 5 7.53 -8.92 17.48
CA ASP A 5 8.14 -10.21 17.18
C ASP A 5 8.44 -10.34 15.68
N LYS A 6 9.60 -10.91 15.37
CA LYS A 6 10.13 -11.06 14.00
C LYS A 6 9.13 -11.70 13.03
N HIS A 7 8.36 -12.67 13.51
CA HIS A 7 7.29 -13.32 12.74
C HIS A 7 6.13 -12.37 12.44
N THR A 8 5.68 -11.62 13.44
CA THR A 8 4.61 -10.62 13.32
C THR A 8 5.01 -9.48 12.40
N SER A 9 6.26 -9.04 12.47
CA SER A 9 6.79 -7.97 11.61
C SER A 9 6.89 -8.40 10.14
N ARG A 10 7.28 -9.65 9.87
CA ARG A 10 7.26 -10.22 8.51
C ARG A 10 5.84 -10.40 7.98
N ALA A 11 4.92 -10.90 8.82
CA ALA A 11 3.52 -11.07 8.45
C ALA A 11 2.87 -9.72 8.09
N LEU A 12 3.09 -8.68 8.90
CA LEU A 12 2.62 -7.33 8.62
C LEU A 12 3.24 -6.74 7.36
N SER A 13 4.55 -6.90 7.16
CA SER A 13 5.21 -6.46 5.93
C SER A 13 4.59 -7.09 4.68
N GLY A 14 4.35 -8.40 4.71
CA GLY A 14 3.67 -9.13 3.64
C GLY A 14 2.24 -8.63 3.42
N LEU A 15 1.45 -8.48 4.50
CA LEU A 15 0.09 -7.96 4.43
C LEU A 15 0.02 -6.57 3.81
N PHE A 16 0.88 -5.63 4.24
CA PHE A 16 0.91 -4.28 3.68
C PHE A 16 1.35 -4.27 2.21
N ASN A 17 2.25 -5.16 1.82
CA ASN A 17 2.67 -5.28 0.43
C ASN A 17 1.56 -5.85 -0.46
N SER A 18 0.89 -6.92 -0.04
CA SER A 18 -0.25 -7.47 -0.78
C SER A 18 -1.41 -6.48 -0.86
N TYR A 19 -1.68 -5.76 0.24
CA TYR A 19 -2.74 -4.75 0.28
C TYR A 19 -2.44 -3.56 -0.65
N SER A 20 -1.17 -3.10 -0.71
CA SER A 20 -0.79 -2.02 -1.63
C SER A 20 -1.00 -2.40 -3.09
N GLN A 21 -0.67 -3.65 -3.47
CA GLN A 21 -0.86 -4.15 -4.83
C GLN A 21 -2.34 -4.27 -5.21
N VAL A 22 -3.16 -4.84 -4.33
CA VAL A 22 -4.61 -4.96 -4.55
C VAL A 22 -5.28 -3.58 -4.61
N PHE A 23 -4.90 -2.67 -3.71
CA PHE A 23 -5.41 -1.30 -3.70
C PHE A 23 -5.06 -0.55 -4.98
N LEU A 24 -3.80 -0.61 -5.43
CA LEU A 24 -3.38 -0.01 -6.69
C LEU A 24 -4.13 -0.59 -7.89
N ALA A 25 -4.25 -1.93 -7.97
CA ALA A 25 -5.00 -2.59 -9.04
C ALA A 25 -6.48 -2.17 -9.04
N SER A 26 -7.10 -2.05 -7.87
CA SER A 26 -8.49 -1.60 -7.72
C SER A 26 -8.72 -0.15 -8.15
N LEU A 27 -7.69 0.69 -8.14
CA LEU A 27 -7.73 2.08 -8.60
C LEU A 27 -7.44 2.19 -10.11
N VAL A 28 -6.52 1.36 -10.61
CA VAL A 28 -6.09 1.35 -12.00
C VAL A 28 -7.19 0.80 -12.92
N ILE A 29 -7.80 -0.35 -12.58
CA ILE A 29 -8.80 -1.01 -13.45
C ILE A 29 -10.00 -0.10 -13.78
N PRO A 30 -10.62 0.62 -12.83
CA PRO A 30 -11.69 1.57 -13.12
C PRO A 30 -11.19 2.83 -13.83
N ALA A 31 -9.95 3.26 -13.60
CA ALA A 31 -9.44 4.49 -14.21
C ALA A 31 -9.31 4.39 -15.75
N PHE A 32 -9.04 3.20 -16.28
CA PHE A 32 -8.91 2.96 -17.73
C PHE A 32 -10.23 2.68 -18.44
N ASN A 33 -11.29 2.29 -17.71
CA ASN A 33 -12.56 1.87 -18.31
C ASN A 33 -13.62 3.00 -18.39
N PHE A 34 -13.39 4.13 -17.71
CA PHE A 34 -14.34 5.24 -17.67
C PHE A 34 -13.76 6.51 -18.31
N LYS A 35 -14.62 7.35 -18.90
CA LYS A 35 -14.25 8.73 -19.29
C LYS A 35 -13.58 9.42 -18.09
N ILE A 36 -12.38 9.95 -18.29
CA ILE A 36 -11.58 10.57 -17.23
C ILE A 36 -12.21 11.91 -16.88
N ASP A 37 -12.77 11.99 -15.68
CA ASP A 37 -13.32 13.21 -15.10
C ASP A 37 -12.32 13.81 -14.11
N PHE A 38 -12.41 15.12 -13.86
CA PHE A 38 -11.49 15.85 -12.99
C PHE A 38 -11.42 15.28 -11.56
N TYR A 39 -12.54 14.79 -11.01
CA TYR A 39 -12.58 14.15 -9.68
C TYR A 39 -11.83 12.81 -9.63
N LYS A 40 -11.78 12.07 -10.74
CA LYS A 40 -11.07 10.78 -10.82
C LYS A 40 -9.56 10.97 -10.78
N ILE A 41 -9.06 12.08 -11.34
CA ILE A 41 -7.63 12.44 -11.27
C ILE A 41 -7.22 12.63 -9.81
N PHE A 42 -8.00 13.37 -9.02
CA PHE A 42 -7.75 13.53 -7.59
C PHE A 42 -7.80 12.19 -6.83
N LEU A 43 -8.77 11.34 -7.15
CA LEU A 43 -8.88 10.00 -6.56
C LEU A 43 -7.64 9.14 -6.88
N LEU A 44 -7.15 9.22 -8.11
CA LEU A 44 -5.98 8.47 -8.57
C LEU A 44 -4.70 8.95 -7.87
N ILE A 45 -4.53 10.27 -7.76
CA ILE A 45 -3.41 10.87 -7.03
C ILE A 45 -3.45 10.44 -5.56
N PHE A 46 -4.61 10.54 -4.90
CA PHE A 46 -4.77 10.11 -3.52
C PHE A 46 -4.48 8.61 -3.36
N GLY A 47 -4.93 7.80 -4.33
CA GLY A 47 -4.66 6.37 -4.40
C GLY A 47 -3.17 6.02 -4.54
N ILE A 48 -2.44 6.77 -5.36
CA ILE A 48 -0.98 6.62 -5.50
C ILE A 48 -0.29 6.95 -4.16
N PHE A 49 -0.65 8.06 -3.51
CA PHE A 49 -0.10 8.43 -2.20
C PHE A 49 -0.39 7.36 -1.13
N GLY A 50 -1.62 6.81 -1.12
CA GLY A 50 -1.98 5.72 -0.21
C GLY A 50 -1.15 4.45 -0.45
N THR A 51 -0.93 4.10 -1.72
CA THR A 51 -0.09 2.95 -2.10
C THR A 51 1.36 3.14 -1.66
N ILE A 52 1.93 4.33 -1.85
CA ILE A 52 3.28 4.68 -1.40
C ILE A 52 3.39 4.56 0.12
N TYR A 53 2.39 5.05 0.85
CA TYR A 53 2.36 4.97 2.32
C TYR A 53 2.31 3.52 2.82
N LEU A 54 1.48 2.67 2.19
CA LEU A 54 1.42 1.24 2.50
C LEU A 54 2.74 0.53 2.18
N GLY A 55 3.39 0.87 1.07
CA GLY A 55 4.73 0.38 0.74
C GLY A 55 5.78 0.80 1.77
N TYR A 56 5.73 2.05 2.24
CA TYR A 56 6.60 2.53 3.31
C TYR A 56 6.38 1.77 4.63
N LEU A 57 5.12 1.51 5.01
CA LEU A 57 4.80 0.67 6.17
C LEU A 57 5.36 -0.74 6.01
N SER A 58 5.18 -1.35 4.83
CA SER A 58 5.74 -2.67 4.53
C SER A 58 7.26 -2.70 4.74
N LEU A 59 8.00 -1.71 4.24
CA LEU A 59 9.45 -1.59 4.42
C LEU A 59 9.84 -1.32 5.89
N LYS A 60 9.07 -0.51 6.60
CA LYS A 60 9.29 -0.22 8.03
C LYS A 60 9.18 -1.49 8.87
N PHE A 61 8.15 -2.32 8.63
CA PHE A 61 7.98 -3.60 9.31
C PHE A 61 8.96 -4.67 8.80
N ALA A 62 9.37 -4.65 7.53
CA ALA A 62 10.44 -5.53 7.03
C ALA A 62 11.78 -5.29 7.76
N ARG A 63 12.12 -4.01 8.00
CA ARG A 63 13.32 -3.64 8.77
C ARG A 63 13.21 -4.04 10.25
N LEU A 64 12.06 -3.82 10.87
CA LEU A 64 11.81 -4.22 12.26
C LEU A 64 11.85 -5.75 12.48
N GLY A 65 11.53 -6.56 11.45
CA GLY A 65 11.67 -8.03 11.50
C GLY A 65 13.05 -8.55 11.06
N LYS A 66 13.98 -7.67 10.73
CA LYS A 66 15.38 -8.04 10.41
C LYS A 66 16.32 -7.79 11.60
N LEU A 67 16.03 -6.76 12.40
CA LEU A 67 16.56 -6.55 13.76
C LEU A 67 16.06 -7.65 14.71
#